data_AF-A0E4A9-F1
#
_entry.id   AF-A0E4A9-F1
#
_cell.length_a   1.000
_cell.length_b   1.000
_cell.length_c   1.000
_cell.angle_alpha   90.00
_cell.angle_beta   90.00
_cell.angle_gamma   90.00
#
_symmetry.space_group_name_H-M   'P 1'
#
loop_
_entity.id
_entity.type
_entity.pdbx_description
1 polymer ?
#
loop_
_entity_poly.entity_id
_entity_poly.type
_entity_poly.pdbx_seq_one_letter_code
_entity_poly.pdbx_strand_id
1 'polypeptide(L)'
;MVLKDWKIINKVELLFEQGGEWHAIKAPKYDYKGQPIQCNGDCSLHLLGRSEAPRNRIVSHSYITIGTGNTGIYLGNEYKTYLSRDGGHTWFEILDGMHIYDIAENTGLIVFVSDEEQASEILYTWDEGLTFKKIKMNITMDITNVVYKNGKFIFHDDFTSSALKGIVVSLDINQIMVRECQGFDNPGEQDSDYEFWYPTNYAGDKCLFGKREKYIRRKQRAQCYNKEPNLPVQTESCPCSKADWECDVGFKRDVYSNCVPMREIKPKQCKGTYLKSQGYRKISGDECQDGVYLGPIEVNCEQEESSTTKKENVSPQNQQENETQQSQVPSKKVQITQKKASGGGIKFTYLAIGVILLILAFFAKKKYLDAGKIKKRTPAHYYPGRQQEKQSLFTEL
;
A
#
# COMPACT_ATOMS: atom_id res chain seq x y z
N MET A 1 -28.18 16.38 -21.57
CA MET A 1 -27.26 15.23 -21.55
C MET A 1 -26.57 15.25 -20.19
N VAL A 2 -27.07 14.47 -19.24
CA VAL A 2 -26.58 14.44 -17.86
C VAL A 2 -25.21 13.78 -17.85
N LEU A 3 -24.21 14.46 -17.31
CA LEU A 3 -22.85 13.95 -17.18
C LEU A 3 -22.87 12.68 -16.32
N LYS A 4 -22.30 11.62 -16.89
CA LYS A 4 -22.11 10.29 -16.29
C LYS A 4 -21.61 10.37 -14.85
N ASP A 5 -22.14 9.50 -14.01
CA ASP A 5 -21.63 9.18 -12.68
C ASP A 5 -20.13 8.84 -12.74
N TRP A 6 -19.29 9.77 -12.30
CA TRP A 6 -17.87 9.51 -12.07
C TRP A 6 -17.76 8.71 -10.78
N LYS A 7 -17.68 7.37 -10.89
CA LYS A 7 -17.27 6.54 -9.76
C LYS A 7 -15.76 6.72 -9.60
N ILE A 8 -15.34 7.41 -8.54
CA ILE A 8 -13.92 7.49 -8.16
C ILE A 8 -13.48 6.08 -7.81
N ILE A 9 -12.47 5.57 -8.52
CA ILE A 9 -11.86 4.26 -8.28
C ILE A 9 -10.55 4.52 -7.57
N ASN A 10 -10.51 4.28 -6.25
CA ASN A 10 -9.29 4.38 -5.48
C ASN A 10 -8.60 3.00 -5.48
N LYS A 11 -7.42 2.94 -6.10
CA LYS A 11 -6.50 1.80 -6.02
C LYS A 11 -5.30 2.22 -5.18
N VAL A 12 -4.80 1.27 -4.39
CA VAL A 12 -3.65 1.48 -3.51
C VAL A 12 -2.52 0.62 -3.99
N GLU A 13 -1.37 1.25 -4.13
CA GLU A 13 -0.12 0.62 -4.50
C GLU A 13 0.91 0.89 -3.40
N LEU A 14 1.78 -0.08 -3.17
CA LEU A 14 2.88 -0.02 -2.22
C LEU A 14 4.20 -0.01 -2.99
N LEU A 15 5.21 0.56 -2.36
CA LEU A 15 6.52 0.76 -2.96
C LEU A 15 7.62 0.63 -1.91
N PHE A 16 8.77 0.09 -2.32
CA PHE A 16 9.93 -0.16 -1.46
C PHE A 16 11.18 0.67 -1.86
N GLU A 17 11.19 1.26 -3.07
CA GLU A 17 12.34 1.91 -3.72
C GLU A 17 12.14 3.42 -4.01
N GLN A 18 11.68 4.22 -3.03
CA GLN A 18 11.55 5.69 -3.12
C GLN A 18 10.88 6.31 -4.38
N GLY A 19 9.92 5.62 -4.99
CA GLY A 19 9.16 6.08 -6.15
C GLY A 19 9.54 5.42 -7.47
N GLY A 20 10.49 4.47 -7.46
CA GLY A 20 10.96 3.77 -8.65
C GLY A 20 9.88 2.96 -9.38
N GLU A 21 9.24 2.01 -8.68
CA GLU A 21 8.20 1.12 -9.23
C GLU A 21 7.09 0.81 -8.21
N TRP A 22 5.84 0.99 -8.62
CA TRP A 22 4.66 0.80 -7.78
C TRP A 22 4.01 -0.55 -8.03
N HIS A 23 3.58 -1.22 -6.95
CA HIS A 23 2.96 -2.53 -7.03
C HIS A 23 1.65 -2.55 -6.24
N ALA A 24 0.61 -3.20 -6.77
CA ALA A 24 -0.60 -3.45 -6.00
C ALA A 24 -0.29 -4.30 -4.75
N ILE A 25 -0.95 -4.00 -3.63
CA ILE A 25 -0.73 -4.72 -2.37
C ILE A 25 -1.36 -6.11 -2.48
N LYS A 26 -0.57 -7.16 -2.23
CA LYS A 26 -1.07 -8.53 -2.24
C LYS A 26 -2.14 -8.71 -1.16
N ALA A 27 -3.29 -9.23 -1.55
CA ALA A 27 -4.34 -9.54 -0.59
C ALA A 27 -3.93 -10.70 0.34
N PRO A 28 -4.34 -10.68 1.62
CA PRO A 28 -4.19 -11.81 2.51
C PRO A 28 -4.90 -13.05 1.96
N LYS A 29 -4.36 -14.22 2.27
CA LYS A 29 -4.94 -15.51 1.86
C LYS A 29 -6.14 -15.92 2.70
N TYR A 30 -6.18 -15.49 3.96
CA TYR A 30 -7.18 -15.88 4.94
C TYR A 30 -7.68 -14.67 5.72
N ASP A 31 -8.94 -14.71 6.12
CA ASP A 31 -9.57 -13.74 7.01
C ASP A 31 -9.15 -13.97 8.47
N TYR A 32 -9.62 -13.09 9.37
CA TYR A 32 -9.31 -13.20 10.80
C TYR A 32 -9.88 -14.46 11.47
N LYS A 33 -10.83 -15.16 10.83
CA LYS A 33 -11.42 -16.43 11.27
C LYS A 33 -10.72 -17.65 10.65
N GLY A 34 -9.70 -17.45 9.83
CA GLY A 34 -8.98 -18.49 9.12
C GLY A 34 -9.71 -19.03 7.87
N GLN A 35 -10.75 -18.35 7.39
CA GLN A 35 -11.44 -18.71 6.16
C GLN A 35 -10.72 -18.11 4.94
N PRO A 36 -10.69 -18.81 3.79
CA PRO A 36 -9.98 -18.32 2.61
C PRO A 36 -10.68 -17.08 2.01
N ILE A 37 -9.91 -16.03 1.75
CA ILE A 37 -10.39 -14.81 1.08
C ILE A 37 -10.39 -15.05 -0.43
N GLN A 38 -11.54 -14.81 -1.07
CA GLN A 38 -11.69 -14.94 -2.53
C GLN A 38 -11.23 -13.66 -3.23
N CYS A 39 -9.92 -13.54 -3.46
CA CYS A 39 -9.31 -12.39 -4.14
C CYS A 39 -8.34 -12.87 -5.22
N ASN A 40 -8.82 -12.91 -6.48
CA ASN A 40 -8.09 -13.43 -7.64
C ASN A 40 -8.07 -12.40 -8.77
N GLY A 41 -7.14 -12.55 -9.73
CA GLY A 41 -7.03 -11.66 -10.89
C GLY A 41 -6.60 -10.25 -10.49
N ASP A 42 -7.37 -9.24 -10.89
CA ASP A 42 -7.11 -7.81 -10.60
C ASP A 42 -7.41 -7.41 -9.14
N CYS A 43 -7.73 -8.37 -8.27
CA CYS A 43 -8.05 -8.13 -6.87
C CYS A 43 -6.78 -7.95 -6.03
N SER A 44 -6.78 -6.96 -5.15
CA SER A 44 -5.68 -6.59 -4.26
C SER A 44 -6.20 -6.08 -2.91
N LEU A 45 -5.30 -5.84 -1.96
CA LEU A 45 -5.62 -5.13 -0.72
C LEU A 45 -5.60 -3.61 -0.98
N HIS A 46 -6.62 -2.92 -0.49
CA HIS A 46 -6.73 -1.47 -0.55
C HIS A 46 -6.89 -0.90 0.85
N LEU A 47 -5.97 -0.02 1.24
CA LEU A 47 -5.96 0.61 2.56
C LEU A 47 -6.53 2.03 2.48
N LEU A 48 -7.18 2.46 3.55
CA LEU A 48 -7.66 3.83 3.71
C LEU A 48 -6.46 4.77 3.89
N GLY A 49 -6.30 5.70 2.95
CA GLY A 49 -5.36 6.79 3.08
C GLY A 49 -5.96 7.97 3.84
N ARG A 50 -5.17 9.05 3.93
CA ARG A 50 -5.58 10.31 4.57
C ARG A 50 -6.70 11.05 3.81
N SER A 51 -6.84 10.80 2.51
CA SER A 51 -7.87 11.42 1.69
C SER A 51 -9.24 10.80 1.92
N GLU A 52 -9.28 9.51 2.27
CA GLU A 52 -10.50 8.73 2.44
C GLU A 52 -10.98 8.74 3.90
N ALA A 53 -10.08 8.95 4.86
CA ALA A 53 -10.41 9.04 6.27
C ALA A 53 -9.69 10.22 6.95
N PRO A 54 -10.39 11.05 7.74
CA PRO A 54 -9.79 12.20 8.42
C PRO A 54 -8.80 11.79 9.54
N ARG A 55 -8.84 10.53 9.97
CA ARG A 55 -7.98 9.95 11.02
C ARG A 55 -6.91 9.06 10.40
N ASN A 56 -5.76 8.92 11.05
CA ASN A 56 -4.71 8.01 10.61
C ASN A 56 -5.25 6.57 10.61
N ARG A 57 -5.42 5.98 9.43
CA ARG A 57 -5.85 4.58 9.21
C ARG A 57 -4.71 3.68 8.76
N ILE A 58 -3.49 4.18 8.87
CA ILE A 58 -2.26 3.43 8.68
C ILE A 58 -1.29 3.91 9.76
N VAL A 59 -0.76 2.96 10.54
CA VAL A 59 0.27 3.20 11.55
C VAL A 59 1.41 2.24 11.29
N SER A 60 2.63 2.78 11.17
CA SER A 60 3.84 2.01 10.97
C SER A 60 4.85 2.34 12.05
N HIS A 61 5.44 1.30 12.64
CA HIS A 61 6.61 1.42 13.49
C HIS A 61 7.56 0.28 13.14
N SER A 62 8.80 0.61 12.77
CA SER A 62 9.77 -0.40 12.34
C SER A 62 9.26 -1.24 11.15
N TYR A 63 9.29 -2.57 11.23
CA TYR A 63 8.81 -3.50 10.19
C TYR A 63 7.31 -3.80 10.29
N ILE A 64 6.63 -3.29 11.33
CA ILE A 64 5.21 -3.51 11.55
C ILE A 64 4.43 -2.35 10.93
N THR A 65 3.44 -2.69 10.12
CA THR A 65 2.47 -1.74 9.58
C THR A 65 1.07 -2.28 9.81
N ILE A 66 0.18 -1.46 10.36
CA ILE A 66 -1.23 -1.76 10.56
C ILE A 66 -2.03 -0.80 9.68
N GLY A 67 -3.03 -1.33 8.99
CA GLY A 67 -3.86 -0.53 8.09
C GLY A 67 -5.32 -0.98 8.10
N THR A 68 -6.24 -0.02 7.96
CA THR A 68 -7.67 -0.30 7.79
C THR A 68 -8.03 -0.26 6.31
N GLY A 69 -8.77 -1.23 5.80
CA GLY A 69 -9.01 -1.32 4.36
C GLY A 69 -9.96 -2.45 3.95
N ASN A 70 -9.94 -2.83 2.68
CA ASN A 70 -10.68 -3.98 2.16
C ASN A 70 -9.89 -4.69 1.05
N THR A 71 -10.18 -5.97 0.83
CA THR A 71 -9.77 -6.67 -0.39
C THR A 71 -10.79 -6.41 -1.50
N GLY A 72 -10.32 -6.31 -2.74
CA GLY A 72 -11.18 -6.07 -3.89
C GLY A 72 -10.42 -5.52 -5.09
N ILE A 73 -11.16 -5.12 -6.13
CA ILE A 73 -10.60 -4.43 -7.30
C ILE A 73 -10.43 -2.92 -7.09
N TYR A 74 -11.03 -2.38 -6.02
CA TYR A 74 -10.95 -1.00 -5.57
C TYR A 74 -11.31 -0.89 -4.09
N LEU A 75 -11.02 0.26 -3.48
CA LEU A 75 -11.44 0.59 -2.13
C LEU A 75 -12.97 0.68 -2.03
N GLY A 76 -13.56 -0.18 -1.19
CA GLY A 76 -14.99 -0.32 -0.95
C GLY A 76 -15.45 0.37 0.34
N ASN A 77 -16.50 -0.18 0.97
CA ASN A 77 -17.09 0.36 2.20
C ASN A 77 -17.14 -0.65 3.36
N GLU A 78 -16.69 -1.89 3.13
CA GLU A 78 -16.66 -2.95 4.14
C GLU A 78 -15.22 -3.13 4.60
N TYR A 79 -14.87 -2.47 5.69
CA TYR A 79 -13.48 -2.41 6.14
C TYR A 79 -13.16 -3.49 7.16
N LYS A 80 -11.89 -3.90 7.15
CA LYS A 80 -11.24 -4.78 8.11
C LYS A 80 -9.91 -4.15 8.53
N THR A 81 -9.32 -4.66 9.60
CA THR A 81 -8.00 -4.23 10.06
C THR A 81 -6.96 -5.28 9.69
N TYR A 82 -5.89 -4.83 9.05
CA TYR A 82 -4.81 -5.67 8.54
C TYR A 82 -3.49 -5.31 9.20
N LEU A 83 -2.59 -6.29 9.31
CA LEU A 83 -1.24 -6.11 9.82
C LEU A 83 -0.24 -6.75 8.85
N SER A 84 0.87 -6.06 8.65
CA SER A 84 2.08 -6.56 8.01
C SER A 84 3.21 -6.54 9.03
N ARG A 85 4.08 -7.56 8.99
CA ARG A 85 5.28 -7.67 9.85
C ARG A 85 6.59 -7.72 9.07
N ASP A 86 6.57 -7.35 7.80
CA ASP A 86 7.73 -7.40 6.91
C ASP A 86 7.85 -6.14 6.04
N GLY A 87 7.39 -4.99 6.54
CA GLY A 87 7.45 -3.73 5.80
C GLY A 87 6.40 -3.59 4.69
N GLY A 88 5.41 -4.49 4.62
CA GLY A 88 4.26 -4.38 3.73
C GLY A 88 4.23 -5.42 2.61
N HIS A 89 5.13 -6.41 2.61
CA HIS A 89 5.15 -7.47 1.60
C HIS A 89 4.03 -8.48 1.80
N THR A 90 3.80 -8.87 3.06
CA THR A 90 2.74 -9.79 3.44
C THR A 90 1.80 -9.16 4.44
N TRP A 91 0.51 -9.28 4.17
CA TRP A 91 -0.55 -8.75 5.00
C TRP A 91 -1.43 -9.87 5.53
N PHE A 92 -1.93 -9.66 6.74
CA PHE A 92 -2.84 -10.56 7.45
C PHE A 92 -4.06 -9.76 7.86
N GLU A 93 -5.26 -10.29 7.62
CA GLU A 93 -6.48 -9.74 8.22
C GLU A 93 -6.52 -10.19 9.68
N ILE A 94 -6.48 -9.23 10.62
CA ILE A 94 -6.29 -9.53 12.04
C ILE A 94 -7.53 -9.25 12.89
N LEU A 95 -8.40 -8.32 12.46
CA LEU A 95 -9.64 -7.98 13.16
C LEU A 95 -10.75 -7.63 12.18
N ASP A 96 -11.97 -7.98 12.57
CA ASP A 96 -13.20 -7.56 11.88
C ASP A 96 -13.45 -6.07 12.08
N GLY A 97 -13.91 -5.38 11.05
CA GLY A 97 -14.31 -3.98 11.15
C GLY A 97 -13.14 -2.99 11.33
N MET A 98 -13.51 -1.74 11.55
CA MET A 98 -12.58 -0.64 11.77
C MET A 98 -12.16 -0.53 13.24
N HIS A 99 -10.85 -0.40 13.44
CA HIS A 99 -10.27 -0.14 14.75
C HIS A 99 -9.41 1.13 14.73
N ILE A 100 -9.27 1.74 15.90
CA ILE A 100 -8.21 2.70 16.24
C ILE A 100 -7.12 1.91 16.97
N TYR A 101 -5.86 2.14 16.60
CA TYR A 101 -4.73 1.37 17.09
C TYR A 101 -3.47 2.20 17.16
N ASP A 102 -2.57 1.80 18.05
CA ASP A 102 -1.21 2.33 18.12
C ASP A 102 -0.25 1.24 18.61
N ILE A 103 1.03 1.44 18.31
CA ILE A 103 2.11 0.51 18.60
C ILE A 103 2.96 1.12 19.72
N ALA A 104 3.22 0.37 20.78
CA ALA A 104 4.16 0.80 21.81
C ALA A 104 5.60 0.63 21.30
N GLU A 105 6.00 1.50 20.38
CA GLU A 105 7.35 1.60 19.82
C GLU A 105 8.04 0.23 19.64
N ASN A 106 9.25 0.04 20.19
CA ASN A 106 10.04 -1.17 20.04
C ASN A 106 9.61 -2.30 20.99
N THR A 107 8.60 -2.09 21.84
CA THR A 107 8.21 -3.04 22.90
C THR A 107 7.54 -4.30 22.38
N GLY A 108 6.91 -4.23 21.20
CA GLY A 108 6.15 -5.31 20.58
C GLY A 108 4.66 -5.37 20.97
N LEU A 109 4.21 -4.50 21.88
CA LEU A 109 2.80 -4.40 22.27
C LEU A 109 2.00 -3.52 21.31
N ILE A 110 0.84 -4.01 20.90
CA ILE A 110 -0.09 -3.28 20.04
C ILE A 110 -1.47 -3.30 20.69
N VAL A 111 -2.15 -2.14 20.70
CA VAL A 111 -3.52 -2.01 21.21
C VAL A 111 -4.50 -1.67 20.11
N PHE A 112 -5.74 -2.11 20.28
CA PHE A 112 -6.85 -1.83 19.37
C PHE A 112 -8.10 -1.50 20.17
N VAL A 113 -8.91 -0.59 19.63
CA VAL A 113 -10.23 -0.26 20.13
C VAL A 113 -11.17 -0.11 18.94
N SER A 114 -12.42 -0.58 19.08
CA SER A 114 -13.43 -0.45 18.02
C SER A 114 -13.66 1.02 17.66
N ASP A 115 -13.80 1.29 16.37
CA ASP A 115 -14.17 2.60 15.83
C ASP A 115 -15.59 2.60 15.22
N GLU A 116 -16.31 1.49 15.34
CA GLU A 116 -17.67 1.34 14.79
C GLU A 116 -18.75 1.61 15.83
N GLU A 117 -18.42 1.48 17.10
CA GLU A 117 -19.33 1.64 18.23
C GLU A 117 -18.60 2.22 19.44
N GLN A 118 -19.36 2.69 20.44
CA GLN A 118 -18.75 3.15 21.68
C GLN A 118 -17.97 2.01 22.34
N ALA A 119 -16.71 2.27 22.64
CA ALA A 119 -15.81 1.28 23.14
C ALA A 119 -15.97 1.09 24.64
N SER A 120 -16.05 -0.18 25.07
CA SER A 120 -16.00 -0.61 26.47
C SER A 120 -14.88 -1.62 26.73
N GLU A 121 -14.15 -2.04 25.69
CA GLU A 121 -13.05 -3.00 25.76
C GLU A 121 -11.85 -2.47 24.95
N ILE A 122 -10.65 -2.74 25.46
CA ILE A 122 -9.38 -2.59 24.74
C ILE A 122 -8.88 -3.99 24.38
N LEU A 123 -8.60 -4.21 23.11
CA LEU A 123 -7.90 -5.41 22.64
C LEU A 123 -6.40 -5.13 22.62
N TYR A 124 -5.59 -6.13 22.93
CA TYR A 124 -4.15 -6.04 22.77
C TYR A 124 -3.53 -7.36 22.33
N THR A 125 -2.40 -7.27 21.65
CA THR A 125 -1.61 -8.40 21.19
C THR A 125 -0.16 -8.20 21.60
N TRP A 126 0.47 -9.29 22.08
CA TRP A 126 1.92 -9.37 22.21
C TRP A 126 2.53 -10.08 21.02
N ASP A 127 1.82 -10.94 20.31
CA ASP A 127 2.37 -11.78 19.23
C ASP A 127 1.98 -11.29 17.83
N GLU A 128 2.02 -9.95 17.64
CA GLU A 128 1.85 -9.28 16.34
C GLU A 128 0.57 -9.72 15.60
N GLY A 129 -0.54 -9.86 16.33
CA GLY A 129 -1.86 -10.17 15.77
C GLY A 129 -2.18 -11.66 15.64
N LEU A 130 -1.35 -12.56 16.18
CA LEU A 130 -1.69 -13.99 16.24
C LEU A 130 -2.77 -14.27 17.29
N THR A 131 -2.68 -13.64 18.46
CA THR A 131 -3.67 -13.78 19.54
C THR A 131 -4.02 -12.44 20.16
N PHE A 132 -5.28 -12.32 20.60
CA PHE A 132 -5.80 -11.10 21.19
C PHE A 132 -6.28 -11.36 22.61
N LYS A 133 -5.89 -10.46 23.52
CA LYS A 133 -6.38 -10.40 24.89
C LYS A 133 -7.25 -9.16 25.05
N LYS A 134 -8.16 -9.21 26.03
CA LYS A 134 -9.16 -8.15 26.26
C LYS A 134 -8.98 -7.52 27.64
N ILE A 135 -9.15 -6.21 27.71
CA ILE A 135 -9.23 -5.43 28.94
C ILE A 135 -10.57 -4.71 28.94
N LYS A 136 -11.41 -4.97 29.93
CA LYS A 136 -12.67 -4.23 30.09
C LYS A 136 -12.40 -2.87 30.70
N MET A 137 -12.95 -1.83 30.09
CA MET A 137 -12.95 -0.49 30.64
C MET A 137 -14.12 -0.33 31.61
N ASN A 138 -13.94 0.47 32.66
CA ASN A 138 -15.00 0.78 33.61
C ASN A 138 -16.03 1.79 33.07
N ILE A 139 -15.78 2.31 31.87
CA ILE A 139 -16.59 3.30 31.17
C ILE A 139 -16.78 2.87 29.72
N THR A 140 -17.79 3.43 29.09
CA THR A 140 -18.02 3.31 27.65
C THR A 140 -17.87 4.70 27.04
N MET A 141 -17.04 4.85 26.02
CA MET A 141 -16.72 6.15 25.43
C MET A 141 -16.49 6.04 23.92
N ASP A 142 -16.65 7.15 23.21
CA ASP A 142 -16.37 7.25 21.78
C ASP A 142 -14.89 7.62 21.61
N ILE A 143 -14.03 6.60 21.50
CA ILE A 143 -12.58 6.83 21.38
C ILE A 143 -12.31 7.38 19.98
N THR A 144 -11.71 8.56 19.91
CA THR A 144 -11.42 9.18 18.62
C THR A 144 -10.00 8.92 18.16
N ASN A 145 -9.06 8.73 19.09
CA ASN A 145 -7.67 8.37 18.81
C ASN A 145 -6.98 7.75 20.04
N VAL A 146 -5.84 7.07 19.82
CA VAL A 146 -4.98 6.48 20.85
C VAL A 146 -3.54 6.85 20.57
N VAL A 147 -2.78 7.21 21.60
CA VAL A 147 -1.36 7.54 21.49
C VAL A 147 -0.54 6.84 22.56
N TYR A 148 0.61 6.28 22.18
CA TYR A 148 1.60 5.76 23.10
C TYR A 148 2.61 6.85 23.52
N LYS A 149 2.78 7.04 24.83
CA LYS A 149 3.78 7.96 25.38
C LYS A 149 4.18 7.56 26.80
N ASN A 150 5.48 7.62 27.09
CA ASN A 150 6.04 7.38 28.43
C ASN A 150 5.54 6.07 29.08
N GLY A 151 5.54 4.96 28.34
CA GLY A 151 5.10 3.65 28.85
C GLY A 151 3.59 3.51 29.03
N LYS A 152 2.79 4.43 28.46
CA LYS A 152 1.33 4.41 28.59
C LYS A 152 0.65 4.61 27.24
N PHE A 153 -0.41 3.86 27.00
CA PHE A 153 -1.38 4.20 25.97
C PHE A 153 -2.41 5.16 26.54
N ILE A 154 -2.69 6.24 25.81
CA ILE A 154 -3.64 7.28 26.18
C ILE A 154 -4.76 7.27 25.14
N PHE A 155 -5.96 6.90 25.57
CA PHE A 155 -7.18 6.89 24.79
C PHE A 155 -7.99 8.13 25.10
N HIS A 156 -8.44 8.86 24.08
CA HIS A 156 -9.16 10.12 24.26
C HIS A 156 -10.39 10.21 23.35
N ASP A 157 -11.37 11.01 23.80
CA ASP A 157 -12.63 11.32 23.11
C ASP A 157 -12.65 12.83 22.76
N ASP A 158 -12.78 13.15 21.47
CA ASP A 158 -12.78 14.53 20.94
C ASP A 158 -14.11 15.30 21.12
N PHE A 159 -14.92 14.98 22.13
CA PHE A 159 -16.01 15.84 22.61
C PHE A 159 -17.21 16.00 21.65
N THR A 160 -17.44 15.08 20.71
CA THR A 160 -18.38 15.31 19.59
C THR A 160 -19.87 15.17 19.93
N SER A 161 -20.24 14.72 21.14
CA SER A 161 -21.62 14.33 21.46
C SER A 161 -22.33 15.09 22.61
N SER A 162 -21.79 16.22 23.08
CA SER A 162 -22.40 17.24 23.98
C SER A 162 -22.15 17.15 25.50
N ALA A 163 -22.12 18.35 26.12
CA ALA A 163 -22.00 18.69 27.55
C ALA A 163 -20.69 18.31 28.28
N LEU A 164 -19.59 18.95 27.88
CA LEU A 164 -18.42 19.30 28.72
C LEU A 164 -17.97 18.24 29.74
N LYS A 165 -17.30 17.19 29.27
CA LYS A 165 -16.20 16.48 29.96
C LYS A 165 -15.57 15.49 28.97
N GLY A 166 -14.34 15.77 28.54
CA GLY A 166 -13.54 14.83 27.76
C GLY A 166 -13.02 13.77 28.70
N ILE A 167 -13.06 12.52 28.26
CA ILE A 167 -12.56 11.42 29.05
C ILE A 167 -11.23 10.98 28.46
N VAL A 168 -10.23 10.86 29.34
CA VAL A 168 -8.94 10.28 29.00
C VAL A 168 -8.78 9.03 29.83
N VAL A 169 -8.56 7.91 29.15
CA VAL A 169 -8.22 6.63 29.78
C VAL A 169 -6.75 6.34 29.50
N SER A 170 -5.99 6.00 30.53
CA SER A 170 -4.59 5.58 30.37
C SER A 170 -4.41 4.12 30.72
N LEU A 171 -3.75 3.37 29.85
CA LEU A 171 -3.27 2.01 30.11
C LEU A 171 -1.75 2.03 30.29
N ASP A 172 -1.29 1.73 31.50
CA ASP A 172 0.14 1.57 31.79
C ASP A 172 0.60 0.17 31.39
N ILE A 173 1.59 0.08 30.49
CA ILE A 173 2.03 -1.21 29.95
C ILE A 173 2.58 -2.13 31.03
N ASN A 174 3.11 -1.59 32.13
CA ASN A 174 3.65 -2.38 33.24
C ASN A 174 2.57 -3.24 33.92
N GLN A 175 1.29 -2.85 33.81
CA GLN A 175 0.17 -3.61 34.36
C GLN A 175 -0.18 -4.86 33.52
N ILE A 176 0.25 -4.90 32.27
CA ILE A 176 -0.04 -5.98 31.31
C ILE A 176 1.23 -6.62 30.73
N MET A 177 2.38 -6.26 31.30
CA MET A 177 3.68 -6.79 30.93
C MET A 177 3.78 -8.26 31.31
N VAL A 178 4.31 -9.08 30.40
CA VAL A 178 4.44 -10.52 30.62
C VAL A 178 5.80 -10.83 31.24
N ARG A 179 6.87 -10.48 30.53
CA ARG A 179 8.28 -10.63 30.90
C ARG A 179 9.15 -9.87 29.91
N GLU A 180 10.41 -9.66 30.24
CA GLU A 180 11.42 -9.18 29.30
C GLU A 180 11.79 -10.27 28.28
N CYS A 181 12.06 -9.88 27.03
CA CYS A 181 12.60 -10.78 26.01
C CYS A 181 14.05 -11.17 26.33
N GLN A 182 14.43 -12.41 26.00
CA GLN A 182 15.74 -12.97 26.28
C GLN A 182 16.44 -13.44 25.00
N GLY A 183 17.77 -13.54 25.07
CA GLY A 183 18.60 -14.11 24.01
C GLY A 183 18.82 -13.20 22.79
N PHE A 184 18.96 -11.88 23.02
CA PHE A 184 19.27 -10.92 21.95
C PHE A 184 20.63 -11.19 21.29
N ASP A 185 21.61 -11.67 22.06
CA ASP A 185 22.97 -11.97 21.57
C ASP A 185 23.06 -13.30 20.81
N ASN A 186 22.03 -14.15 20.90
CA ASN A 186 21.95 -15.48 20.28
C ASN A 186 20.62 -15.67 19.52
N PRO A 187 20.27 -14.78 18.58
CA PRO A 187 19.02 -14.85 17.85
C PRO A 187 18.95 -16.10 16.97
N GLY A 188 17.78 -16.74 16.94
CA GLY A 188 17.53 -17.98 16.23
C GLY A 188 17.68 -19.24 17.09
N GLU A 189 18.38 -19.17 18.22
CA GLU A 189 18.48 -20.29 19.16
C GLU A 189 17.12 -20.61 19.80
N GLN A 190 17.00 -21.82 20.38
CA GLN A 190 15.74 -22.33 20.93
C GLN A 190 15.26 -21.52 22.14
N ASP A 191 16.18 -21.05 22.98
CA ASP A 191 15.95 -20.24 24.18
C ASP A 191 15.92 -18.73 23.91
N SER A 192 16.19 -18.31 22.67
CA SER A 192 16.12 -16.92 22.26
C SER A 192 14.71 -16.52 21.78
N ASP A 193 14.26 -15.36 22.23
CA ASP A 193 13.04 -14.71 21.75
C ASP A 193 13.25 -13.95 20.44
N TYR A 194 14.46 -13.93 19.90
CA TYR A 194 14.84 -13.12 18.76
C TYR A 194 15.17 -13.96 17.52
N GLU A 195 14.96 -13.37 16.35
CA GLU A 195 15.29 -13.91 15.03
C GLU A 195 16.03 -12.86 14.21
N PHE A 196 16.87 -13.33 13.29
CA PHE A 196 17.43 -12.46 12.27
C PHE A 196 16.37 -12.12 11.22
N TRP A 197 16.36 -10.87 10.79
CA TRP A 197 15.51 -10.39 9.71
C TRP A 197 16.29 -9.50 8.76
N TYR A 198 15.86 -9.51 7.50
CA TYR A 198 16.40 -8.67 6.44
C TYR A 198 15.21 -8.02 5.74
N PRO A 199 15.21 -6.69 5.56
CA PRO A 199 14.27 -6.05 4.66
C PRO A 199 14.59 -6.53 3.23
N THR A 200 13.56 -6.64 2.41
CA THR A 200 13.69 -7.07 1.02
C THR A 200 12.99 -6.12 0.08
N ASN A 201 13.43 -6.06 -1.16
CA ASN A 201 12.67 -5.43 -2.24
C ASN A 201 11.46 -6.29 -2.66
N TYR A 202 10.66 -5.79 -3.62
CA TYR A 202 9.48 -6.51 -4.10
C TYR A 202 9.81 -7.88 -4.73
N ALA A 203 11.00 -8.04 -5.31
CA ALA A 203 11.48 -9.30 -5.87
C ALA A 203 11.99 -10.29 -4.82
N GLY A 204 12.09 -9.88 -3.55
CA GLY A 204 12.63 -10.68 -2.46
C GLY A 204 14.17 -10.63 -2.33
N ASP A 205 14.83 -9.75 -3.07
CA ASP A 205 16.26 -9.46 -2.85
C ASP A 205 16.43 -8.66 -1.56
N LYS A 206 17.49 -8.94 -0.81
CA LYS A 206 17.84 -8.26 0.44
C LYS A 206 18.59 -6.95 0.21
N CYS A 207 18.96 -6.66 -1.03
CA CYS A 207 19.57 -5.40 -1.37
C CYS A 207 18.51 -4.30 -1.57
N LEU A 208 18.54 -3.30 -0.71
CA LEU A 208 17.69 -2.12 -0.75
C LEU A 208 18.58 -0.87 -0.66
N PHE A 209 18.40 0.07 -1.58
CA PHE A 209 19.22 1.29 -1.66
C PHE A 209 20.73 1.00 -1.64
N GLY A 210 21.14 -0.07 -2.33
CA GLY A 210 22.54 -0.51 -2.36
C GLY A 210 23.10 -1.11 -1.07
N LYS A 211 22.25 -1.48 -0.11
CA LYS A 211 22.64 -2.07 1.18
C LYS A 211 21.87 -3.35 1.48
N ARG A 212 22.54 -4.29 2.13
CA ARG A 212 21.93 -5.42 2.84
C ARG A 212 22.06 -5.17 4.32
N GLU A 213 20.94 -4.89 4.96
CA GLU A 213 20.88 -4.62 6.39
C GLU A 213 20.31 -5.82 7.14
N LYS A 214 21.04 -6.27 8.15
CA LYS A 214 20.63 -7.37 9.02
C LYS A 214 20.12 -6.78 10.32
N TYR A 215 18.91 -7.16 10.71
CA TYR A 215 18.28 -6.77 11.96
C TYR A 215 18.14 -7.97 12.87
N ILE A 216 18.14 -7.69 14.18
CA ILE A 216 17.65 -8.63 15.20
C ILE A 216 16.27 -8.12 15.60
N ARG A 217 15.25 -8.96 15.44
CA ARG A 217 13.89 -8.63 15.85
C ARG A 217 13.30 -9.75 16.69
N ARG A 218 12.27 -9.44 17.43
CA ARG A 218 11.53 -10.42 18.22
C ARG A 218 10.82 -11.42 17.31
N LYS A 219 10.83 -12.70 17.67
CA LYS A 219 10.04 -13.76 17.04
C LYS A 219 8.56 -13.45 17.24
N GLN A 220 7.75 -13.68 16.22
CA GLN A 220 6.31 -13.35 16.25
C GLN A 220 5.59 -13.95 17.48
N ARG A 221 5.88 -15.21 17.82
CA ARG A 221 5.23 -15.93 18.94
C ARG A 221 5.85 -15.67 20.32
N ALA A 222 6.94 -14.91 20.41
CA ALA A 222 7.61 -14.65 21.68
C ALA A 222 6.86 -13.58 22.47
N GLN A 223 5.94 -13.96 23.36
CA GLN A 223 5.14 -13.01 24.15
C GLN A 223 5.99 -12.38 25.28
N CYS A 224 6.75 -11.36 24.94
CA CYS A 224 7.65 -10.64 25.84
C CYS A 224 7.80 -9.17 25.39
N TYR A 225 8.22 -8.34 26.34
CA TYR A 225 8.57 -6.94 26.12
C TYR A 225 10.00 -6.83 25.60
N ASN A 226 10.16 -6.21 24.43
CA ASN A 226 11.47 -5.94 23.85
C ASN A 226 12.01 -4.57 24.32
N LYS A 227 13.16 -4.58 25.00
CA LYS A 227 13.89 -3.36 25.41
C LYS A 227 14.90 -2.89 24.37
N GLU A 228 15.23 -3.77 23.41
CA GLU A 228 16.34 -3.57 22.49
C GLU A 228 15.91 -2.68 21.32
N PRO A 229 16.80 -1.79 20.84
CA PRO A 229 16.49 -0.91 19.73
C PRO A 229 16.36 -1.72 18.43
N ASN A 230 15.43 -1.31 17.57
CA ASN A 230 15.32 -1.88 16.23
C ASN A 230 16.29 -1.18 15.26
N LEU A 231 17.58 -1.47 15.41
CA LEU A 231 18.66 -0.95 14.55
C LEU A 231 19.34 -2.10 13.80
N PRO A 232 19.93 -1.82 12.62
CA PRO A 232 20.70 -2.82 11.91
C PRO A 232 21.94 -3.21 12.74
N VAL A 233 22.16 -4.51 12.92
CA VAL A 233 23.34 -5.07 13.60
C VAL A 233 24.50 -5.32 12.63
N GLN A 234 24.21 -5.36 11.34
CA GLN A 234 25.20 -5.51 10.28
C GLN A 234 24.67 -4.83 9.01
N THR A 235 25.53 -4.09 8.33
CA THR A 235 25.24 -3.46 7.04
C THR A 235 26.34 -3.85 6.06
N GLU A 236 25.95 -4.39 4.92
CA GLU A 236 26.86 -4.76 3.83
C GLU A 236 26.48 -3.98 2.56
N SER A 237 27.47 -3.50 1.80
CA SER A 237 27.23 -2.86 0.50
C SER A 237 26.87 -3.89 -0.56
N CYS A 238 26.05 -3.50 -1.54
CA CYS A 238 25.73 -4.30 -2.71
C CYS A 238 26.37 -3.74 -3.99
N PRO A 239 26.62 -4.62 -4.99
CA PRO A 239 26.82 -4.19 -6.36
C PRO A 239 25.57 -3.47 -6.90
N CYS A 240 25.77 -2.41 -7.69
CA CYS A 240 24.66 -1.73 -8.36
C CYS A 240 23.97 -2.65 -9.38
N SER A 241 22.66 -2.62 -9.39
CA SER A 241 21.75 -3.30 -10.32
C SER A 241 20.97 -2.27 -11.15
N LYS A 242 20.08 -2.71 -12.07
CA LYS A 242 19.18 -1.79 -12.79
C LYS A 242 18.17 -1.11 -11.85
N ALA A 243 17.83 -1.72 -10.71
CA ALA A 243 16.84 -1.21 -9.77
C ALA A 243 17.31 0.04 -9.02
N ASP A 244 18.62 0.22 -8.87
CA ASP A 244 19.25 1.36 -8.17
C ASP A 244 19.31 2.64 -9.04
N TRP A 245 18.71 2.60 -10.23
CA TRP A 245 18.65 3.70 -11.19
C TRP A 245 17.20 4.06 -11.55
N GLU A 246 16.92 5.35 -11.62
CA GLU A 246 15.65 5.90 -12.08
C GLU A 246 15.84 6.73 -13.36
N CYS A 247 14.75 7.09 -14.04
CA CYS A 247 14.85 7.94 -15.22
C CYS A 247 15.34 9.34 -14.84
N ASP A 248 16.31 9.83 -15.60
CA ASP A 248 16.86 11.16 -15.40
C ASP A 248 15.90 12.25 -15.89
N VAL A 249 16.20 13.51 -15.54
CA VAL A 249 15.41 14.67 -15.93
C VAL A 249 15.30 14.75 -17.46
N GLY A 250 14.06 14.81 -17.95
CA GLY A 250 13.76 14.85 -19.38
C GLY A 250 13.62 13.48 -20.03
N PHE A 251 13.69 12.39 -19.27
CA PHE A 251 13.44 11.02 -19.71
C PHE A 251 12.16 10.47 -19.09
N LYS A 252 11.55 9.49 -19.76
CA LYS A 252 10.39 8.75 -19.26
C LYS A 252 10.56 7.26 -19.53
N ARG A 253 9.89 6.41 -18.75
CA ARG A 253 9.83 4.97 -19.03
C ARG A 253 9.00 4.71 -20.29
N ASP A 254 9.51 3.86 -21.17
CA ASP A 254 8.74 3.28 -22.27
C ASP A 254 7.96 2.03 -21.82
N VAL A 255 7.29 1.36 -22.76
CA VAL A 255 6.52 0.14 -22.49
C VAL A 255 7.39 -1.07 -22.09
N TYR A 256 8.70 -0.97 -22.25
CA TYR A 256 9.68 -1.99 -21.87
C TYR A 256 10.47 -1.58 -20.62
N SER A 257 10.00 -0.56 -19.89
CA SER A 257 10.64 -0.02 -18.69
C SER A 257 12.08 0.48 -18.92
N ASN A 258 12.36 1.00 -20.12
CA ASN A 258 13.60 1.71 -20.44
C ASN A 258 13.41 3.22 -20.40
N CYS A 259 14.40 3.96 -19.94
CA CYS A 259 14.35 5.42 -19.91
C CYS A 259 14.70 6.01 -21.26
N VAL A 260 13.71 6.61 -21.92
CA VAL A 260 13.81 7.23 -23.24
C VAL A 260 13.59 8.73 -23.17
N PRO A 261 14.26 9.53 -24.02
CA PRO A 261 14.14 10.98 -23.99
C PRO A 261 12.70 11.41 -24.33
N MET A 262 12.14 12.33 -23.54
CA MET A 262 10.81 12.89 -23.80
C MET A 262 10.82 13.86 -24.98
N ARG A 263 11.97 14.49 -25.23
CA ARG A 263 12.26 15.41 -26.34
C ARG A 263 13.75 15.29 -26.66
N GLU A 264 14.17 15.76 -27.84
CA GLU A 264 15.60 15.90 -28.11
C GLU A 264 16.24 16.84 -27.08
N ILE A 265 17.21 16.31 -26.33
CA ILE A 265 18.00 17.08 -25.37
C ILE A 265 19.30 17.45 -26.09
N LYS A 266 19.38 18.67 -26.63
CA LYS A 266 20.62 19.23 -27.18
C LYS A 266 21.26 20.16 -26.14
N PRO A 267 22.58 20.05 -25.88
CA PRO A 267 23.24 20.99 -24.99
C PRO A 267 23.17 22.39 -25.62
N LYS A 268 22.62 23.36 -24.88
CA LYS A 268 22.39 24.72 -25.41
C LYS A 268 23.68 25.48 -25.70
N GLN A 269 24.75 25.21 -24.95
CA GLN A 269 26.10 25.77 -25.12
C GLN A 269 27.10 24.78 -24.53
N CYS A 270 27.98 24.22 -25.36
CA CYS A 270 28.91 23.18 -24.96
C CYS A 270 30.34 23.61 -25.34
N LYS A 271 31.27 23.60 -24.38
CA LYS A 271 32.72 23.80 -24.62
C LYS A 271 33.49 22.73 -23.83
N GLY A 272 34.41 22.03 -24.48
CA GLY A 272 35.20 20.96 -23.85
C GLY A 272 34.42 19.64 -23.71
N THR A 273 34.46 19.05 -22.53
CA THR A 273 33.69 17.84 -22.20
C THR A 273 32.53 18.15 -21.25
N TYR A 274 31.48 17.35 -21.33
CA TYR A 274 30.35 17.43 -20.41
C TYR A 274 29.82 16.04 -20.08
N LEU A 275 29.11 15.94 -18.96
CA LEU A 275 28.43 14.73 -18.53
C LEU A 275 27.08 14.64 -19.22
N LYS A 276 26.96 13.70 -20.16
CA LYS A 276 25.70 13.40 -20.84
C LYS A 276 24.99 12.26 -20.15
N SER A 277 23.74 12.52 -19.79
CA SER A 277 22.85 11.48 -19.29
C SER A 277 22.63 10.39 -20.35
N GLN A 278 22.73 9.14 -19.92
CA GLN A 278 22.32 7.98 -20.71
C GLN A 278 20.81 7.71 -20.59
N GLY A 279 20.08 8.58 -19.88
CA GLY A 279 18.66 8.47 -19.59
C GLY A 279 18.33 8.02 -18.18
N TYR A 280 19.35 7.66 -17.41
CA TYR A 280 19.22 7.20 -16.02
C TYR A 280 20.06 8.05 -15.09
N ARG A 281 19.61 8.15 -13.84
CA ARG A 281 20.36 8.70 -12.71
C ARG A 281 20.21 7.77 -11.51
N LYS A 282 21.21 7.78 -10.63
CA LYS A 282 21.16 6.95 -9.41
C LYS A 282 20.05 7.44 -8.50
N ILE A 283 19.31 6.52 -7.87
CA ILE A 283 18.30 6.86 -6.87
C ILE A 283 18.97 7.65 -5.72
N SER A 284 18.32 8.71 -5.26
CA SER A 284 18.88 9.55 -4.21
C SER A 284 19.01 8.76 -2.90
N GLY A 285 20.18 8.83 -2.26
CA GLY A 285 20.46 8.08 -1.03
C GLY A 285 20.86 6.60 -1.25
N ASP A 286 20.88 6.13 -2.49
CA ASP A 286 21.38 4.80 -2.81
C ASP A 286 22.92 4.74 -2.69
N GLU A 287 23.42 3.76 -1.95
CA GLU A 287 24.85 3.60 -1.65
C GLU A 287 25.50 2.38 -2.33
N CYS A 288 24.87 1.84 -3.39
CA CYS A 288 25.46 0.73 -4.15
C CYS A 288 26.81 1.16 -4.75
N GLN A 289 27.75 0.22 -4.85
CA GLN A 289 29.08 0.43 -5.41
C GLN A 289 29.38 -0.65 -6.44
N ASP A 290 30.17 -0.34 -7.46
CA ASP A 290 30.47 -1.28 -8.55
C ASP A 290 29.21 -1.83 -9.27
N GLY A 291 29.38 -2.83 -10.14
CA GLY A 291 28.27 -3.44 -10.86
C GLY A 291 27.79 -2.62 -12.07
N VAL A 292 26.47 -2.54 -12.24
CA VAL A 292 25.85 -1.90 -13.41
C VAL A 292 25.91 -0.38 -13.28
N TYR A 293 26.62 0.27 -14.22
CA TYR A 293 26.68 1.72 -14.34
C TYR A 293 25.78 2.23 -15.47
N LEU A 294 24.70 2.94 -15.12
CA LEU A 294 23.81 3.62 -16.09
C LEU A 294 23.88 5.15 -15.99
N GLY A 295 24.81 5.67 -15.19
CA GLY A 295 24.97 7.09 -14.93
C GLY A 295 25.48 7.88 -16.14
N PRO A 296 25.69 9.19 -15.99
CA PRO A 296 26.15 10.01 -17.10
C PRO A 296 27.55 9.59 -17.56
N ILE A 297 27.80 9.72 -18.86
CA ILE A 297 29.10 9.48 -19.49
C ILE A 297 29.70 10.81 -19.93
N GLU A 298 31.02 10.90 -19.89
CA GLU A 298 31.73 12.07 -20.40
C GLU A 298 31.78 12.03 -21.93
N VAL A 299 31.35 13.12 -22.56
CA VAL A 299 31.38 13.28 -24.02
C VAL A 299 31.98 14.63 -24.39
N ASN A 300 32.68 14.65 -25.51
CA ASN A 300 33.22 15.88 -26.09
C ASN A 300 32.17 16.53 -27.01
N CYS A 301 31.97 17.84 -26.84
CA CYS A 301 31.02 18.63 -27.62
C CYS A 301 31.24 18.50 -29.15
N GLU A 302 32.49 18.48 -29.62
CA GLU A 302 32.84 18.51 -31.04
C GLU A 302 32.49 17.20 -31.77
N GLN A 303 32.42 16.08 -31.05
CA GLN A 303 32.12 14.77 -31.63
C GLN A 303 30.61 14.54 -31.84
N GLU A 304 29.74 15.14 -31.01
CA GLU A 304 28.29 15.03 -31.18
C GLU A 304 27.76 15.75 -32.44
N GLU A 305 28.28 16.94 -32.72
CA GLU A 305 27.89 17.73 -33.89
C GLU A 305 28.17 16.98 -35.21
N SER A 306 29.25 16.18 -35.25
CA SER A 306 29.64 15.35 -36.39
C SER A 306 28.80 14.07 -36.58
N SER A 307 28.19 13.56 -35.50
CA SER A 307 27.35 12.35 -35.53
C SER A 307 25.91 12.63 -35.95
N THR A 308 25.45 13.86 -35.71
CA THR A 308 24.11 14.34 -36.10
C THR A 308 24.07 14.64 -37.60
N THR A 309 25.15 15.21 -38.15
CA THR A 309 25.29 15.50 -39.60
C THR A 309 25.40 14.26 -40.48
N LYS A 310 25.85 13.11 -39.95
CA LYS A 310 25.94 11.85 -40.72
C LYS A 310 24.61 11.12 -40.88
N LYS A 311 23.58 11.41 -40.07
CA LYS A 311 22.26 10.75 -40.16
C LYS A 311 21.30 11.43 -41.15
N GLU A 312 21.61 12.63 -41.63
CA GLU A 312 20.76 13.36 -42.59
C GLU A 312 21.11 13.09 -44.08
N ASN A 313 22.19 12.35 -44.37
CA ASN A 313 22.62 12.06 -45.74
C ASN A 313 22.41 10.61 -46.18
N VAL A 314 21.18 10.09 -46.02
CA VAL A 314 20.72 8.93 -46.81
C VAL A 314 19.39 9.30 -47.47
N SER A 315 19.50 9.87 -48.67
CA SER A 315 18.39 9.97 -49.62
C SER A 315 18.22 8.64 -50.34
N PRO A 316 17.00 8.13 -50.57
CA PRO A 316 16.80 6.84 -51.23
C PRO A 316 16.90 6.98 -52.74
N GLN A 317 17.88 6.30 -53.36
CA GLN A 317 17.85 6.00 -54.79
C GLN A 317 17.33 4.59 -55.03
N ASN A 318 16.28 4.54 -55.85
CA ASN A 318 15.67 3.44 -56.58
C ASN A 318 16.48 2.13 -56.68
N GLN A 319 15.82 1.01 -56.32
CA GLN A 319 16.00 -0.25 -57.03
C GLN A 319 14.64 -0.87 -57.33
N GLN A 320 14.47 -1.18 -58.62
CA GLN A 320 13.35 -1.89 -59.23
C GLN A 320 13.22 -3.33 -58.73
N GLU A 321 11.99 -3.80 -58.90
CA GLU A 321 11.47 -5.16 -58.84
C GLU A 321 12.47 -6.29 -59.14
N ASN A 322 12.37 -7.35 -58.34
CA ASN A 322 12.34 -8.71 -58.86
C ASN A 322 11.55 -9.63 -57.91
N GLU A 323 10.55 -10.29 -58.49
CA GLU A 323 9.73 -11.33 -57.89
C GLU A 323 10.56 -12.57 -57.55
N THR A 324 10.37 -13.18 -56.39
CA THR A 324 10.37 -14.66 -56.28
C THR A 324 9.63 -15.17 -55.04
N GLN A 325 8.58 -15.94 -55.32
CA GLN A 325 8.07 -17.13 -54.59
C GLN A 325 7.57 -17.02 -53.14
N GLN A 326 6.25 -17.03 -53.05
CA GLN A 326 5.41 -17.16 -51.88
C GLN A 326 5.23 -18.65 -51.52
N SER A 327 5.67 -19.08 -50.34
CA SER A 327 5.34 -20.40 -49.78
C SER A 327 4.13 -20.29 -48.86
N GLN A 328 3.11 -21.11 -49.15
CA GLN A 328 1.79 -21.15 -48.51
C GLN A 328 1.82 -21.94 -47.19
N VAL A 329 1.16 -21.42 -46.15
CA VAL A 329 0.68 -22.22 -45.00
C VAL A 329 -0.79 -21.85 -44.73
N PRO A 330 -1.71 -22.80 -44.51
CA PRO A 330 -3.15 -22.60 -44.74
C PRO A 330 -3.92 -22.09 -43.51
N SER A 331 -4.89 -21.22 -43.79
CA SER A 331 -5.89 -20.71 -42.85
C SER A 331 -7.07 -21.70 -42.71
N LYS A 332 -7.33 -22.18 -41.49
CA LYS A 332 -8.53 -22.99 -41.17
C LYS A 332 -9.73 -22.07 -40.95
N LYS A 333 -10.72 -22.13 -41.86
CA LYS A 333 -12.07 -21.59 -41.66
C LYS A 333 -12.91 -22.59 -40.84
N VAL A 334 -13.49 -22.14 -39.73
CA VAL A 334 -14.52 -22.88 -38.99
C VAL A 334 -15.90 -22.41 -39.45
N GLN A 335 -16.73 -23.34 -39.92
CA GLN A 335 -18.12 -23.09 -40.31
C GLN A 335 -19.05 -23.17 -39.10
N ILE A 336 -19.93 -22.18 -38.94
CA ILE A 336 -21.04 -22.20 -37.97
C ILE A 336 -22.27 -22.77 -38.68
N THR A 337 -22.77 -23.91 -38.18
CA THR A 337 -24.02 -24.52 -38.68
C THR A 337 -25.18 -24.09 -37.78
N GLN A 338 -26.20 -23.46 -38.35
CA GLN A 338 -27.47 -23.21 -37.67
C GLN A 338 -28.38 -24.43 -37.83
N LYS A 339 -28.90 -24.96 -36.71
CA LYS A 339 -30.05 -25.89 -36.71
C LYS A 339 -31.24 -25.22 -36.03
N LYS A 340 -32.35 -25.21 -36.76
CA LYS A 340 -33.69 -24.79 -36.37
C LYS A 340 -34.39 -25.99 -35.71
N ALA A 341 -35.04 -25.78 -34.56
CA ALA A 341 -35.96 -26.77 -33.98
C ALA A 341 -37.28 -26.09 -33.61
N SER A 342 -38.36 -26.80 -33.93
CA SER A 342 -39.77 -26.44 -33.90
C SER A 342 -40.37 -26.41 -32.48
N GLY A 343 -41.45 -25.65 -32.32
CA GLY A 343 -42.12 -25.39 -31.05
C GLY A 343 -43.02 -26.51 -30.50
N GLY A 344 -43.48 -26.27 -29.26
CA GLY A 344 -44.50 -27.06 -28.56
C GLY A 344 -44.80 -26.53 -27.15
N GLY A 345 -45.98 -25.91 -27.00
CA GLY A 345 -46.84 -25.71 -25.80
C GLY A 345 -46.26 -25.49 -24.39
N ILE A 346 -46.46 -24.28 -23.82
CA ILE A 346 -46.25 -23.98 -22.39
C ILE A 346 -47.62 -23.70 -21.74
N LYS A 347 -48.05 -24.58 -20.81
CA LYS A 347 -49.29 -24.43 -20.01
C LYS A 347 -48.99 -23.82 -18.63
N PHE A 348 -49.52 -22.61 -18.40
CA PHE A 348 -50.08 -22.03 -17.15
C PHE A 348 -49.41 -22.13 -15.75
N THR A 349 -48.24 -22.74 -15.55
CA THR A 349 -47.61 -22.82 -14.20
C THR A 349 -46.64 -21.68 -13.88
N TYR A 350 -46.07 -21.01 -14.88
CA TYR A 350 -45.04 -19.97 -14.68
C TYR A 350 -45.59 -18.59 -14.26
N LEU A 351 -46.87 -18.32 -14.51
CA LEU A 351 -47.51 -17.05 -14.13
C LEU A 351 -47.71 -16.93 -12.61
N ALA A 352 -48.00 -18.04 -11.93
CA ALA A 352 -48.18 -18.05 -10.47
C ALA A 352 -46.85 -17.85 -9.72
N ILE A 353 -45.75 -18.45 -10.21
CA ILE A 353 -44.42 -18.31 -9.59
C ILE A 353 -43.88 -16.89 -9.79
N GLY A 354 -44.12 -16.28 -10.96
CA GLY A 354 -43.73 -14.88 -11.22
C GLY A 354 -44.44 -13.89 -10.30
N VAL A 355 -45.72 -14.10 -10.00
CA VAL A 355 -46.49 -13.23 -9.08
C VAL A 355 -46.00 -13.39 -7.64
N ILE A 356 -45.69 -14.61 -7.19
CA ILE A 356 -45.16 -14.85 -5.83
C ILE A 356 -43.78 -14.20 -5.66
N LEU A 357 -42.89 -14.30 -6.66
CA LEU A 357 -41.58 -13.65 -6.61
C LEU A 357 -41.67 -12.13 -6.60
N LEU A 358 -42.62 -11.54 -7.33
CA LEU A 358 -42.86 -10.09 -7.31
C LEU A 358 -43.40 -9.60 -5.96
N ILE A 359 -44.28 -10.38 -5.32
CA ILE A 359 -44.80 -10.07 -3.98
C ILE A 359 -43.67 -10.14 -2.95
N LEU A 360 -42.83 -11.18 -3.00
CA LEU A 360 -41.66 -11.30 -2.10
C LEU A 360 -40.65 -10.17 -2.31
N ALA A 361 -40.38 -9.78 -3.56
CA ALA A 361 -39.53 -8.63 -3.88
C ALA A 361 -40.11 -7.30 -3.36
N PHE A 362 -41.44 -7.14 -3.42
CA PHE A 362 -42.11 -5.95 -2.88
C PHE A 362 -41.97 -5.85 -1.35
N PHE A 363 -42.14 -6.95 -0.63
CA PHE A 363 -41.95 -6.98 0.83
C PHE A 363 -40.48 -6.80 1.25
N ALA A 364 -39.53 -7.37 0.50
CA ALA A 364 -38.10 -7.15 0.72
C ALA A 364 -37.71 -5.68 0.53
N LYS A 365 -38.23 -5.02 -0.53
CA LYS A 365 -38.00 -3.60 -0.79
C LYS A 365 -38.61 -2.70 0.29
N LYS A 366 -39.80 -3.02 0.81
CA LYS A 366 -40.43 -2.27 1.90
C LYS A 366 -39.59 -2.35 3.19
N LYS A 367 -39.08 -3.54 3.54
CA LYS A 367 -38.22 -3.73 4.71
C LYS A 367 -36.88 -2.97 4.58
N TYR A 368 -36.35 -2.85 3.37
CA TYR A 368 -35.14 -2.07 3.07
C TYR A 368 -35.37 -0.55 3.18
N LEU A 369 -36.55 -0.06 2.78
CA LEU A 369 -36.89 1.36 2.87
C LEU A 369 -37.16 1.83 4.30
N ASP A 370 -37.72 0.97 5.16
CA ASP A 370 -37.98 1.30 6.56
C ASP A 370 -36.68 1.30 7.42
N ALA A 371 -35.63 0.59 7.00
CA ALA A 371 -34.32 0.60 7.65
C ALA A 371 -33.45 1.83 7.28
N GLY A 372 -33.86 2.64 6.30
CA GLY A 372 -33.06 3.74 5.74
C GLY A 372 -33.22 5.12 6.40
N LYS A 373 -33.96 5.25 7.52
CA LYS A 373 -34.11 6.54 8.23
C LYS A 373 -32.98 6.76 9.26
N ILE A 374 -31.75 6.94 8.77
CA ILE A 374 -30.66 7.56 9.54
C ILE A 374 -30.52 9.01 9.09
N LYS A 375 -30.59 9.95 10.04
CA LYS A 375 -30.48 11.40 9.81
C LYS A 375 -29.16 11.74 9.11
N LYS A 376 -29.22 12.20 7.86
CA LYS A 376 -28.07 12.84 7.18
C LYS A 376 -27.75 14.16 7.90
N ARG A 377 -26.59 14.24 8.58
CA ARG A 377 -25.99 15.51 8.98
C ARG A 377 -25.39 16.18 7.74
N THR A 378 -25.71 17.44 7.54
CA THR A 378 -25.17 18.33 6.50
C THR A 378 -23.68 18.61 6.75
N PRO A 379 -22.81 18.62 5.72
CA PRO A 379 -21.42 19.05 5.88
C PRO A 379 -21.36 20.55 6.11
N ALA A 380 -20.56 20.97 7.10
CA ALA A 380 -20.28 22.36 7.38
C ALA A 380 -19.42 22.96 6.25
N HIS A 381 -19.84 24.11 5.72
CA HIS A 381 -19.05 24.91 4.80
C HIS A 381 -17.83 25.50 5.53
N TYR A 382 -16.63 25.27 4.99
CA TYR A 382 -15.40 25.90 5.45
C TYR A 382 -14.99 27.03 4.50
N TYR A 383 -14.91 28.26 5.02
CA TYR A 383 -14.31 29.41 4.34
C TYR A 383 -12.77 29.38 4.47
N PRO A 384 -12.00 29.84 3.47
CA PRO A 384 -10.55 29.88 3.55
C PRO A 384 -10.06 31.06 4.39
N GLY A 385 -9.27 30.74 5.42
CA GLY A 385 -8.54 31.70 6.25
C GLY A 385 -7.29 32.23 5.52
N ARG A 386 -7.15 33.55 5.59
CA ARG A 386 -6.19 34.45 4.94
C ARG A 386 -4.78 34.33 5.56
N GLN A 387 -3.75 34.55 4.75
CA GLN A 387 -2.36 34.77 5.19
C GLN A 387 -2.26 35.91 6.20
N GLN A 388 -1.44 35.75 7.25
CA GLN A 388 -0.63 36.84 7.81
C GLN A 388 0.53 36.34 8.70
N GLU A 389 1.70 36.88 8.36
CA GLU A 389 2.86 37.24 9.19
C GLU A 389 3.47 36.25 10.20
N LYS A 390 4.68 35.78 9.83
CA LYS A 390 5.72 35.36 10.76
C LYS A 390 6.24 36.59 11.52
N GLN A 391 6.15 36.55 12.85
CA GLN A 391 6.99 37.36 13.72
C GLN A 391 7.70 36.46 14.73
N SER A 392 9.02 36.63 14.77
CA SER A 392 9.99 36.04 15.68
C SER A 392 9.70 36.38 17.14
N LEU A 393 9.93 35.44 18.06
CA LEU A 393 10.52 35.62 19.39
C LEU A 393 10.29 34.34 20.22
N PHE A 394 11.35 33.62 20.60
CA PHE A 394 11.82 33.57 22.00
C PHE A 394 12.97 32.57 22.16
N THR A 395 14.06 33.13 22.67
CA THR A 395 15.21 32.53 23.34
C THR A 395 14.81 32.08 24.76
N GLU A 396 15.52 31.08 25.29
CA GLU A 396 15.70 30.73 26.72
C GLU A 396 14.49 30.27 27.56
N LEU A 397 14.39 28.95 27.80
CA LEU A 397 14.69 28.29 29.08
C LEU A 397 14.63 26.76 28.94
#